data_AF-A0A355G6S6-F1
#
_entry.id   AF-A0A355G6S6-F1
#
_cell.length_a   1.000
_cell.length_b   1.000
_cell.length_c   1.000
_cell.angle_alpha   90.00
_cell.angle_beta   90.00
_cell.angle_gamma   90.00
#
_symmetry.space_group_name_H-M   'P 1'
#
loop_
_entity.id
_entity.type
_entity.pdbx_description
1 polymer ?
#
loop_
_entity_poly.entity_id
_entity_poly.type
_entity_poly.pdbx_seq_one_letter_code
_entity_poly.pdbx_strand_id
1 'polypeptide(L)'
;YLEESPQLIGLAWELFQRFDRNQNGWLEFEEIEFRYDATRIPADKYFTVIDLDQNKAISFSEIFSEEKPEESNVVKSRDYEIRYTQADRHFQQSDRNQDQLLDREEYQLFHQAEQQAAEQLRRDKGLAPADNITWLFPLIVSLNGVLLLGVISFVVRRKFSR
;
A
#
# COMPACT_ATOMS: atom_id res chain seq x y z
N TYR A 1 -26.97 -10.30 -4.65
CA TYR A 1 -26.34 -9.68 -3.47
C TYR A 1 -27.30 -8.62 -2.96
N LEU A 2 -27.85 -8.77 -1.76
CA LEU A 2 -28.66 -7.74 -1.09
C LEU A 2 -27.73 -7.10 -0.06
N GLU A 3 -27.14 -5.95 -0.39
CA GLU A 3 -26.36 -5.17 0.58
C GLU A 3 -27.32 -4.33 1.43
N GLU A 4 -27.55 -4.78 2.67
CA GLU A 4 -28.49 -4.17 3.63
C GLU A 4 -27.88 -3.01 4.44
N SER A 5 -27.33 -2.01 3.76
CA SER A 5 -26.88 -0.79 4.44
C SER A 5 -27.04 0.44 3.54
N PRO A 6 -28.15 1.20 3.66
CA PRO A 6 -28.34 2.46 2.96
C PRO A 6 -27.17 3.45 3.16
N GLN A 7 -26.47 3.35 4.30
CA GLN A 7 -25.32 4.18 4.62
C GLN A 7 -24.08 3.78 3.79
N LEU A 8 -23.86 2.48 3.55
CA LEU A 8 -22.77 2.00 2.68
C LEU A 8 -23.00 2.42 1.23
N ILE A 9 -24.24 2.32 0.76
CA ILE A 9 -24.62 2.75 -0.59
C ILE A 9 -24.41 4.27 -0.75
N GLY A 10 -24.84 5.06 0.23
CA GLY A 10 -24.62 6.51 0.22
C GLY A 10 -23.14 6.90 0.26
N LEU A 11 -22.34 6.20 1.07
CA LEU A 11 -20.90 6.43 1.15
C LEU A 11 -20.19 6.03 -0.15
N ALA A 12 -20.55 4.89 -0.74
CA ALA A 12 -20.01 4.45 -2.02
C ALA A 12 -20.33 5.44 -3.14
N TRP A 13 -21.54 6.01 -3.13
CA TRP A 13 -21.95 7.04 -4.08
C TRP A 13 -21.15 8.34 -3.92
N GLU A 14 -20.99 8.84 -2.69
CA GLU A 14 -20.17 10.03 -2.40
C GLU A 14 -18.70 9.83 -2.80
N LEU A 15 -18.15 8.65 -2.53
CA LEU A 15 -16.79 8.32 -2.96
C LEU A 15 -16.69 8.27 -4.48
N PHE A 16 -17.64 7.61 -5.15
CA PHE A 16 -17.69 7.54 -6.61
C PHE A 16 -17.70 8.93 -7.24
N GLN A 17 -18.57 9.84 -6.77
CA GLN A 17 -18.64 11.22 -7.27
C GLN A 17 -17.34 12.02 -7.03
N ARG A 18 -16.58 11.67 -5.99
CA ARG A 18 -15.28 12.29 -5.73
C ARG A 18 -14.19 11.83 -6.68
N PHE A 19 -14.25 10.57 -7.11
CA PHE A 19 -13.25 9.98 -8.00
C PHE A 19 -13.59 10.21 -9.48
N ASP A 20 -14.88 10.22 -9.88
CA ASP A 20 -15.36 10.53 -11.23
C ASP A 20 -15.22 12.04 -11.51
N ARG A 21 -13.97 12.46 -11.73
CA ARG A 21 -13.57 13.86 -11.91
C ARG A 21 -14.07 14.40 -13.24
N ASN A 22 -14.16 13.55 -14.26
CA ASN A 22 -14.66 13.93 -15.57
C ASN A 22 -16.20 13.81 -15.68
N GLN A 23 -16.87 13.26 -14.66
CA GLN A 23 -18.32 13.12 -14.54
C GLN A 23 -18.95 12.29 -15.68
N ASN A 24 -18.20 11.32 -16.21
CA ASN A 24 -18.67 10.50 -17.32
C ASN A 24 -19.57 9.33 -16.85
N GLY A 25 -19.73 9.14 -15.53
CA GLY A 25 -20.54 8.08 -14.94
C GLY A 25 -19.82 6.74 -14.79
N TRP A 26 -18.50 6.72 -14.96
CA TRP A 26 -17.60 5.58 -14.80
C TRP A 26 -16.29 6.06 -14.14
N LEU A 27 -15.54 5.19 -13.49
CA LEU A 27 -14.19 5.53 -13.03
C LEU A 27 -13.18 5.08 -14.07
N GLU A 28 -12.52 6.05 -14.71
CA GLU A 28 -11.40 5.80 -15.61
C GLU A 28 -10.13 5.44 -14.82
N PHE A 29 -9.16 4.78 -15.47
CA PHE A 29 -7.91 4.39 -14.79
C PHE A 29 -7.13 5.60 -14.27
N GLU A 30 -7.19 6.73 -14.97
CA GLU A 30 -6.55 7.97 -14.52
C GLU A 30 -7.22 8.57 -13.27
N GLU A 31 -8.46 8.19 -12.98
CA GLU A 31 -9.26 8.67 -11.85
C GLU A 31 -9.06 7.86 -10.58
N ILE A 32 -8.51 6.66 -10.71
CA ILE A 32 -8.19 5.78 -9.59
C ILE A 32 -6.72 6.01 -9.20
N GLU A 33 -6.49 6.71 -8.10
CA GLU A 33 -5.18 6.73 -7.45
C GLU A 33 -4.90 5.37 -6.81
N PHE A 34 -4.27 4.46 -7.55
CA PHE A 34 -3.69 3.24 -6.99
C PHE A 34 -2.50 3.61 -6.10
N ARG A 35 -2.77 3.86 -4.81
CA ARG A 35 -1.73 3.92 -3.79
C ARG A 35 -1.33 2.50 -3.43
N TYR A 36 -0.44 1.91 -4.22
CA TYR A 36 0.22 0.68 -3.80
C TYR A 36 1.35 1.02 -2.83
N ASP A 37 1.40 0.27 -1.74
CA ASP A 37 2.51 0.34 -0.79
C ASP A 37 3.67 -0.48 -1.37
N ALA A 38 4.61 0.19 -2.04
CA ALA A 38 5.77 -0.45 -2.66
C ALA A 38 6.56 -1.34 -1.68
N THR A 39 6.51 -1.03 -0.38
CA THR A 39 7.17 -1.85 0.66
C THR A 39 6.57 -3.24 0.84
N ARG A 40 5.33 -3.45 0.36
CA ARG A 40 4.62 -4.74 0.44
C ARG A 40 4.80 -5.61 -0.79
N ILE A 41 5.38 -5.07 -1.86
CA ILE A 41 5.66 -5.83 -3.06
C ILE A 41 7.02 -6.53 -2.84
N PRO A 42 7.11 -7.85 -3.02
CA PRO A 42 8.39 -8.53 -2.98
C PRO A 42 9.37 -7.88 -3.97
N ALA A 43 10.57 -7.54 -3.49
CA ALA A 43 11.58 -6.81 -4.27
C ALA A 43 11.89 -7.48 -5.61
N ASP A 44 11.86 -8.82 -5.65
CA ASP A 44 12.08 -9.61 -6.86
C ASP A 44 10.99 -9.41 -7.92
N LYS A 45 9.73 -9.26 -7.49
CA LYS A 45 8.60 -9.00 -8.40
C LYS A 45 8.62 -7.58 -8.91
N TYR A 46 8.92 -6.64 -8.03
CA TYR A 46 8.95 -5.23 -8.38
C TYR A 46 10.13 -4.91 -9.30
N PHE A 47 11.29 -5.52 -9.07
CA PHE A 47 12.44 -5.43 -9.98
C PHE A 47 12.07 -5.83 -11.43
N THR A 48 11.36 -6.94 -11.61
CA THR A 48 10.93 -7.40 -12.94
C THR A 48 9.91 -6.47 -13.61
N VAL A 49 9.17 -5.67 -12.83
CA VAL A 49 8.21 -4.69 -13.37
C VAL A 49 8.91 -3.40 -13.80
N ILE A 50 9.97 -3.00 -13.11
CA ILE A 50 10.72 -1.78 -13.42
C ILE A 50 11.74 -1.99 -14.55
N ASP A 51 12.35 -3.17 -14.63
CA ASP A 51 13.28 -3.57 -15.71
C ASP A 51 12.52 -3.69 -17.04
N LEU A 52 12.31 -2.55 -17.70
CA LEU A 52 11.46 -2.41 -18.88
C LEU A 52 12.14 -2.98 -20.12
N ASP A 53 13.46 -2.80 -20.21
CA ASP A 53 14.26 -3.31 -21.33
C ASP A 53 14.76 -4.75 -21.11
N GLN A 54 14.49 -5.33 -19.93
CA GLN A 54 14.82 -6.70 -19.54
C GLN A 54 16.32 -6.98 -19.53
N ASN A 55 17.15 -5.95 -19.30
CA ASN A 55 18.60 -6.07 -19.26
C ASN A 55 19.12 -6.60 -17.89
N LYS A 56 18.22 -6.84 -16.92
CA LYS A 56 18.51 -7.28 -15.55
C LYS A 56 19.22 -6.26 -14.67
N ALA A 57 19.14 -5.00 -15.04
CA ALA A 57 19.64 -3.87 -14.29
C ALA A 57 18.62 -2.72 -14.42
N ILE A 58 18.49 -1.91 -13.38
CA ILE A 58 17.57 -0.78 -13.41
C ILE A 58 18.38 0.49 -13.65
N SER A 59 18.07 1.17 -14.74
CA SER A 59 18.61 2.49 -15.08
C SER A 59 17.79 3.60 -14.41
N PHE A 60 18.39 4.78 -14.26
CA PHE A 60 17.69 5.94 -13.70
C PHE A 60 16.45 6.34 -14.52
N SER A 61 16.50 6.21 -15.85
CA SER A 61 15.37 6.47 -16.75
C SER A 61 14.18 5.54 -16.54
N GLU A 62 14.41 4.33 -16.02
CA GLU A 62 13.33 3.38 -15.71
C GLU A 62 12.68 3.69 -14.36
N ILE A 63 13.41 4.32 -13.44
CA ILE A 63 12.87 4.78 -12.16
C ILE A 63 12.15 6.12 -12.30
N PHE A 64 12.69 7.03 -13.09
CA PHE A 64 12.18 8.37 -13.26
C PHE A 64 11.94 8.68 -14.74
N SER A 65 10.73 8.37 -15.20
CA SER A 65 10.30 8.59 -16.58
C SER A 65 9.39 9.82 -16.75
N GLU A 66 9.22 10.63 -15.71
CA GLU A 66 8.41 11.86 -15.80
C GLU A 66 9.05 12.86 -16.76
N GLU A 67 8.24 13.42 -17.66
CA GLU A 67 8.71 14.51 -18.52
C GLU A 67 8.81 15.81 -17.74
N LYS A 68 9.90 16.56 -18.01
CA LYS A 68 10.08 17.89 -17.42
C LYS A 68 8.95 18.81 -17.90
N PRO A 69 8.16 19.40 -16.99
CA PRO A 69 7.08 20.31 -17.37
C PRO A 69 7.62 21.62 -17.94
N GLU A 70 6.81 22.34 -18.71
CA GLU A 70 7.18 23.66 -19.22
C GLU A 70 7.56 24.62 -18.08
N GLU A 71 8.65 25.39 -18.27
CA GLU A 71 9.16 26.37 -17.29
C GLU A 71 8.14 27.47 -16.96
N SER A 72 7.17 27.70 -17.84
CA SER A 72 6.07 28.64 -17.63
C SER A 72 5.22 28.28 -16.40
N ASN A 73 5.17 27.00 -16.02
CA ASN A 73 4.46 26.53 -14.82
C ASN A 73 5.42 26.31 -13.65
N VAL A 74 5.72 27.40 -12.93
CA VAL A 74 6.69 27.43 -11.83
C VAL A 74 6.40 26.39 -10.74
N VAL A 75 5.14 26.16 -10.39
CA VAL A 75 4.76 25.20 -9.34
C VAL A 75 5.07 23.77 -9.80
N LYS A 76 4.63 23.39 -11.01
CA LYS A 76 4.90 22.06 -11.56
C LYS A 76 6.39 21.82 -11.76
N SER A 77 7.13 22.82 -12.24
CA SER A 77 8.57 22.76 -12.45
C SER A 77 9.34 22.57 -11.13
N ARG A 78 8.98 23.32 -10.08
CA ARG A 78 9.58 23.16 -8.75
C ARG A 78 9.29 21.76 -8.18
N ASP A 79 8.04 21.32 -8.25
CA ASP A 79 7.65 20.04 -7.68
C ASP A 79 8.32 18.87 -8.44
N TYR A 80 8.48 19.00 -9.76
CA TYR A 80 9.29 18.07 -10.57
C TYR A 80 10.73 18.02 -10.09
N GLU A 81 11.38 19.17 -9.90
CA GLU A 81 12.79 19.24 -9.47
C GLU A 81 13.02 18.55 -8.12
N ILE A 82 12.06 18.71 -7.19
CA ILE A 82 12.10 18.03 -5.89
C ILE A 82 12.04 16.52 -6.07
N ARG A 83 11.10 16.01 -6.89
CA ARG A 83 10.96 14.57 -7.15
C ARG A 83 12.19 14.00 -7.87
N TYR A 84 12.68 14.70 -8.89
CA TYR A 84 13.90 14.33 -9.62
C TYR A 84 15.09 14.23 -8.68
N THR A 85 15.34 15.26 -7.88
CA THR A 85 16.48 15.30 -6.93
C THR A 85 16.36 14.22 -5.87
N GLN A 86 15.14 13.91 -5.42
CA GLN A 86 14.91 12.80 -4.49
C GLN A 86 15.21 11.46 -5.15
N ALA A 87 14.64 11.20 -6.33
CA ALA A 87 14.87 9.98 -7.07
C ALA A 87 16.36 9.76 -7.38
N ASP A 88 17.05 10.81 -7.85
CA ASP A 88 18.49 10.76 -8.15
C ASP A 88 19.31 10.43 -6.90
N ARG A 89 19.03 11.10 -5.78
CA ARG A 89 19.69 10.79 -4.51
C ARG A 89 19.45 9.34 -4.08
N HIS A 90 18.22 8.85 -4.20
CA HIS A 90 17.88 7.47 -3.85
C HIS A 90 18.61 6.45 -4.75
N PHE A 91 18.70 6.75 -6.05
CA PHE A 91 19.45 5.96 -7.01
C PHE A 91 20.93 5.87 -6.64
N GLN A 92 21.58 7.02 -6.44
CA GLN A 92 23.01 7.10 -6.09
C GLN A 92 23.34 6.45 -4.73
N GLN A 93 22.39 6.40 -3.79
CA GLN A 93 22.56 5.70 -2.52
C GLN A 93 22.48 4.17 -2.66
N SER A 94 21.75 3.71 -3.68
CA SER A 94 21.54 2.28 -3.95
C SER A 94 22.65 1.71 -4.82
N ASP A 95 23.19 2.51 -5.73
CA ASP A 95 24.31 2.18 -6.63
C ASP A 95 25.62 2.15 -5.83
N ARG A 96 26.03 0.95 -5.41
CA ARG A 96 27.20 0.77 -4.53
C ARG A 96 28.49 0.70 -5.33
N ASN A 97 28.42 0.12 -6.51
CA ASN A 97 29.57 -0.05 -7.39
C ASN A 97 29.83 1.19 -8.28
N GLN A 98 28.92 2.16 -8.27
CA GLN A 98 28.95 3.43 -9.01
C GLN A 98 28.93 3.26 -10.53
N ASP A 99 28.26 2.21 -11.03
CA ASP A 99 28.16 1.91 -12.46
C ASP A 99 26.96 2.57 -13.15
N GLN A 100 26.20 3.39 -12.41
CA GLN A 100 24.98 4.07 -12.87
C GLN A 100 23.84 3.14 -13.25
N LEU A 101 23.89 1.90 -12.77
CA LEU A 101 22.84 0.90 -12.88
C LEU A 101 22.57 0.34 -11.48
N LEU A 102 21.38 -0.23 -11.28
CA LEU A 102 21.09 -0.98 -10.06
C LEU A 102 20.90 -2.43 -10.45
N ASP A 103 21.85 -3.27 -10.05
CA ASP A 103 21.67 -4.70 -10.19
C ASP A 103 20.65 -5.23 -9.17
N ARG A 104 20.31 -6.51 -9.31
CA ARG A 104 19.32 -7.17 -8.46
C ARG A 104 19.74 -7.19 -6.99
N GLU A 105 21.03 -7.36 -6.70
CA GLU A 105 21.55 -7.47 -5.35
C GLU A 105 21.54 -6.11 -4.66
N GLU A 106 22.01 -5.07 -5.35
CA GLU A 106 21.97 -3.68 -4.90
C GLU A 106 20.54 -3.24 -4.60
N TYR A 107 19.61 -3.53 -5.52
CA TYR A 107 18.19 -3.25 -5.34
C TYR A 107 17.59 -3.95 -4.11
N GLN A 108 17.89 -5.23 -3.93
CA GLN A 108 17.39 -6.02 -2.80
C GLN A 108 17.94 -5.53 -1.46
N LEU A 109 19.24 -5.23 -1.41
CA LEU A 109 19.90 -4.73 -0.20
C LEU A 109 19.31 -3.39 0.22
N PHE A 110 19.07 -2.49 -0.73
CA PHE A 110 18.42 -1.21 -0.47
C PHE A 110 17.00 -1.41 0.09
N HIS A 111 16.17 -2.22 -0.56
CA HIS A 111 14.80 -2.47 -0.09
C HIS A 111 14.75 -3.13 1.29
N GLN A 112 15.66 -4.04 1.60
CA GLN A 112 15.77 -4.62 2.95
C GLN A 112 16.16 -3.56 3.98
N ALA A 113 17.08 -2.66 3.65
CA ALA A 113 17.47 -1.57 4.54
C ALA A 113 16.31 -0.61 4.81
N GLU A 114 15.51 -0.28 3.79
CA GLU A 114 14.30 0.54 3.96
C GLU A 114 13.25 -0.15 4.84
N GLN A 115 13.00 -1.45 4.62
CA GLN A 115 12.07 -2.21 5.47
C GLN A 115 12.53 -2.23 6.93
N GLN A 116 13.83 -2.44 7.18
CA GLN A 116 14.39 -2.42 8.53
C GLN A 116 14.30 -1.04 9.17
N ALA A 117 14.61 0.03 8.43
CA ALA A 117 14.48 1.40 8.92
C ALA A 117 13.02 1.77 9.21
N ALA A 118 12.08 1.35 8.35
CA ALA A 118 10.66 1.52 8.56
C ALA A 118 10.16 0.74 9.79
N GLU A 119 10.63 -0.49 10.00
CA GLU A 119 10.31 -1.26 11.20
C GLU A 119 10.84 -0.62 12.48
N GLN A 120 12.08 -0.10 12.45
CA GLN A 120 12.66 0.61 13.59
C GLN A 120 11.83 1.86 13.93
N LEU A 121 11.50 2.68 12.93
CA LEU A 121 10.64 3.85 13.11
C LEU A 121 9.25 3.48 13.64
N ARG A 122 8.68 2.35 13.21
CA ARG A 122 7.39 1.85 13.73
C ARG A 122 7.49 1.42 15.18
N ARG A 123 8.57 0.72 15.57
CA ARG A 123 8.85 0.32 16.96
C ARG A 123 9.03 1.53 17.86
N ASP A 124 9.80 2.53 17.43
CA ASP A 124 10.05 3.77 18.17
C ASP A 124 8.76 4.57 18.39
N LYS A 125 7.85 4.53 17.43
CA LYS A 125 6.52 5.15 17.51
C LYS A 125 5.47 4.28 18.23
N GLY A 126 5.84 3.09 18.72
CA GLY A 126 4.94 2.17 19.41
C GLY A 126 3.86 1.53 18.52
N LEU A 127 4.03 1.55 17.21
CA LEU A 127 3.11 0.93 16.25
C LEU A 127 3.42 -0.57 16.16
N ALA A 128 2.46 -1.42 16.51
CA ALA A 128 2.61 -2.87 16.43
C ALA A 128 2.90 -3.33 14.98
N PRO A 129 3.76 -4.35 14.78
CA PRO A 129 3.99 -4.93 13.46
C PRO A 129 2.67 -5.52 12.91
N ALA A 130 2.47 -5.40 11.60
CA ALA A 130 1.22 -5.78 10.91
C ALA A 130 0.84 -7.26 11.13
N ASP A 131 1.83 -8.10 11.43
CA ASP A 131 1.69 -9.56 11.49
C ASP A 131 1.29 -10.06 12.90
N ASN A 132 1.11 -9.17 13.88
CA ASN A 132 0.91 -9.56 15.28
C ASN A 132 -0.52 -9.93 15.67
N ILE A 133 -1.52 -9.90 14.78
CA ILE A 133 -2.93 -10.19 15.15
C ILE A 133 -3.16 -11.66 15.57
N THR A 134 -2.13 -12.52 15.54
CA THR A 134 -2.19 -13.92 16.03
C THR A 134 -2.57 -14.03 17.50
N TRP A 135 -2.26 -13.04 18.36
CA TRP A 135 -2.68 -13.08 19.78
C TRP A 135 -4.16 -12.74 20.00
N LEU A 136 -4.83 -12.12 19.02
CA LEU A 136 -6.26 -11.77 19.10
C LEU A 136 -7.18 -12.95 18.75
N PHE A 137 -6.71 -13.89 17.92
CA PHE A 137 -7.47 -15.10 17.57
C PHE A 137 -7.99 -15.90 18.78
N PRO A 138 -7.20 -16.24 19.81
CA PRO A 138 -7.71 -16.97 20.97
C PRO A 138 -8.73 -16.16 21.80
N LEU A 139 -8.63 -14.82 21.81
CA LEU A 139 -9.62 -13.96 22.47
C LEU A 139 -10.95 -13.93 21.72
N ILE A 140 -10.92 -13.86 20.39
CA ILE A 140 -12.14 -13.87 19.55
C ILE A 140 -12.85 -15.23 19.64
N VAL A 141 -12.09 -16.34 19.61
CA VAL A 141 -12.65 -17.69 19.73
C VAL A 141 -13.27 -17.91 21.11
N SER A 142 -12.61 -17.46 22.19
CA SER A 142 -13.16 -17.60 23.55
C SER A 142 -14.42 -16.76 23.76
N LEU A 143 -14.46 -15.52 23.26
CA LEU A 143 -15.64 -14.66 23.33
C LEU A 143 -16.85 -15.27 22.60
N ASN A 144 -16.64 -15.77 21.37
CA ASN A 144 -17.69 -16.44 20.60
C ASN A 144 -18.16 -17.75 21.26
N GLY A 145 -17.25 -18.51 21.87
CA GLY A 145 -17.60 -19.71 22.64
C GLY A 145 -18.50 -19.40 23.84
N VAL A 146 -18.19 -18.34 24.60
CA VAL A 146 -19.02 -17.89 25.74
C VAL A 146 -20.39 -17.42 25.26
N LEU A 147 -20.45 -16.67 24.16
CA LEU A 147 -21.73 -16.24 23.56
C LEU A 147 -22.59 -17.42 23.12
N LEU A 148 -22.00 -18.42 22.46
CA LEU A 148 -22.71 -19.64 22.06
C LEU A 148 -23.26 -20.42 23.26
N LEU A 149 -22.46 -20.58 24.32
CA LEU A 149 -22.90 -21.23 25.55
C LEU A 149 -24.06 -20.47 26.22
N GLY A 150 -24.01 -19.13 26.22
CA GLY A 150 -25.10 -18.29 26.70
C GLY A 150 -26.39 -18.50 25.92
N VAL A 151 -26.31 -18.53 24.58
CA VAL A 151 -27.46 -18.77 23.70
C VAL A 151 -28.04 -20.18 23.89
N ILE A 152 -27.18 -21.21 23.97
CA ILE A 152 -27.62 -22.59 24.21
C ILE A 152 -28.31 -22.69 25.57
N SER A 153 -27.72 -22.12 26.62
CA SER A 153 -28.31 -22.08 27.96
C SER A 153 -29.67 -21.37 27.97
N PHE A 154 -29.80 -20.25 27.24
CA PHE A 154 -31.05 -19.52 27.09
C PHE A 154 -32.13 -20.35 26.36
N VAL A 155 -31.78 -21.02 25.27
CA VAL A 155 -32.71 -21.87 24.50
C VAL A 155 -33.14 -23.10 25.29
N VAL A 156 -32.21 -23.74 26.00
CA VAL A 156 -32.50 -24.88 26.89
C VAL A 156 -33.43 -24.44 28.02
N ARG A 157 -33.10 -23.34 28.73
CA ARG A 157 -33.94 -22.80 29.80
C ARG A 157 -35.34 -22.43 29.31
N ARG A 158 -35.46 -21.89 28.09
CA ARG A 158 -36.74 -21.55 27.46
C ARG A 158 -37.58 -22.79 27.10
N LYS A 159 -36.94 -23.91 26.72
CA LYS A 159 -37.63 -25.15 26.34
C LYS A 159 -38.14 -25.95 27.55
N PHE A 160 -37.43 -25.88 28.69
CA PHE A 160 -37.80 -26.58 29.93
C PHE A 160 -38.67 -25.74 30.88
N SER A 161 -38.96 -24.47 30.55
CA SER A 161 -39.88 -23.60 31.31
C SER A 161 -41.30 -23.58 30.71
N ARG A 162 -41.75 -24.71 30.16
CA ARG A 162 -43.15 -24.97 29.77
C ARG A 162 -43.62 -26.25 30.44
#